data_AF-D9PIG3-F1
#
_entry.id   AF-D9PIG3-F1
#
_cell.length_a   1.000
_cell.length_b   1.000
_cell.length_c   1.000
_cell.angle_alpha   90.00
_cell.angle_beta   90.00
_cell.angle_gamma   90.00
#
_symmetry.space_group_name_H-M   'P 1'
#
loop_
_entity.id
_entity.type
_entity.pdbx_description
1 polymer ?
#
loop_
_entity_poly.entity_id
_entity_poly.type
_entity_poly.pdbx_seq_one_letter_code
_entity_poly.pdbx_strand_id
1 'polypeptide(L)'
;MGTDKVVLQTYTRYSHSAQDYRFYRAFNTMQAWEDASPANLVLDNVLWKGVCYKDGTFSGQCRILGTWTDSLHYKWLTVAPGSRHTGRKGTGVVVDRGGANADFSFIGEWSQPYDNWTVVEWLEIKDGYGVSGDCCANIHIRTTDCTIRNNLFYNTVATGMGTHTAVGNNSLRNSFYNNIFYNMATAIYDGSASGTSNKYYNNTIYNCGTGIDNASGYGIYKNNIVLGGTTRWANLTNATGGNNAGSGADTPPGSGDVLTTATVSFVDSTPANWDLHLKSGAACLNAGDSAG
;
A
#
# COMPACT_ATOMS: atom_id res chain seq x y z
N MET A 1 -13.20 41.97 9.10
CA MET A 1 -12.41 40.72 8.97
C MET A 1 -13.17 39.85 7.99
N GLY A 2 -12.63 39.67 6.77
CA GLY A 2 -13.37 39.18 5.61
C GLY A 2 -13.88 37.73 5.75
N THR A 3 -15.14 37.53 5.36
CA THR A 3 -15.89 36.26 5.38
C THR A 3 -16.01 35.61 4.00
N ASP A 4 -15.22 36.04 3.02
CA ASP A 4 -15.31 35.53 1.65
C ASP A 4 -14.57 34.19 1.53
N LYS A 5 -15.34 33.10 1.57
CA LYS A 5 -14.85 31.76 1.26
C LYS A 5 -14.91 31.55 -0.25
N VAL A 6 -13.77 31.66 -0.92
CA VAL A 6 -13.65 31.28 -2.34
C VAL A 6 -13.38 29.78 -2.42
N VAL A 7 -14.34 29.02 -2.94
CA VAL A 7 -14.12 27.62 -3.30
C VAL A 7 -13.68 27.57 -4.76
N LEU A 8 -12.41 27.25 -5.01
CA LEU A 8 -11.87 27.09 -6.36
C LEU A 8 -12.39 25.78 -6.97
N GLN A 9 -13.54 25.84 -7.63
CA GLN A 9 -14.09 24.70 -8.39
C GLN A 9 -13.86 24.81 -9.90
N THR A 10 -13.40 25.97 -10.39
CA THR A 10 -13.04 26.21 -11.80
C THR A 10 -11.86 27.19 -11.89
N TYR A 11 -11.18 27.24 -13.05
CA TYR A 11 -10.10 28.21 -13.30
C TYR A 11 -10.58 29.65 -13.00
N THR A 12 -9.74 30.41 -12.31
CA THR A 12 -10.01 31.81 -11.95
C THR A 12 -10.25 32.64 -13.22
N ARG A 13 -11.47 33.16 -13.39
CA ARG A 13 -11.84 34.03 -14.52
C ARG A 13 -11.55 35.51 -14.28
N TYR A 14 -11.14 35.87 -13.07
CA TYR A 14 -10.89 37.24 -12.65
C TYR A 14 -9.56 37.35 -11.94
N SER A 15 -8.82 38.42 -12.24
CA SER A 15 -7.66 38.82 -11.47
C SER A 15 -8.12 39.51 -10.19
N HIS A 16 -7.60 39.07 -9.06
CA HIS A 16 -7.84 39.72 -7.79
C HIS A 16 -6.52 40.30 -7.23
N SER A 17 -6.57 41.47 -6.60
CA SER A 17 -5.42 42.16 -6.00
C SER A 17 -5.75 42.72 -4.63
N ALA A 18 -4.75 42.87 -3.75
CA ALA A 18 -4.88 43.45 -2.41
C ALA A 18 -5.86 42.73 -1.46
N GLN A 19 -6.05 41.42 -1.65
CA GLN A 19 -6.82 40.55 -0.75
C GLN A 19 -5.90 39.52 -0.09
N ASP A 20 -6.15 39.23 1.19
CA ASP A 20 -5.53 38.12 1.90
C ASP A 20 -6.26 36.82 1.54
N TYR A 21 -5.56 35.89 0.87
CA TYR A 21 -6.10 34.56 0.61
C TYR A 21 -5.69 33.58 1.70
N ARG A 22 -6.68 32.86 2.23
CA ARG A 22 -6.44 31.65 3.01
C ARG A 22 -6.91 30.46 2.20
N PHE A 23 -5.97 29.60 1.82
CA PHE A 23 -6.28 28.34 1.16
C PHE A 23 -6.57 27.30 2.23
N TYR A 24 -7.73 26.65 2.12
CA TYR A 24 -8.15 25.59 3.02
C TYR A 24 -8.11 24.25 2.29
N ARG A 25 -7.89 23.18 3.06
CA ARG A 25 -8.10 21.82 2.56
C ARG A 25 -9.57 21.64 2.19
N ALA A 26 -9.82 20.85 1.15
CA ALA A 26 -11.16 20.36 0.87
C ALA A 26 -11.67 19.43 2.00
N PHE A 27 -10.77 18.64 2.59
CA PHE A 27 -11.08 17.66 3.64
C PHE A 27 -9.98 17.61 4.71
N ASN A 28 -10.38 17.45 5.97
CA ASN A 28 -9.45 17.34 7.10
C ASN A 28 -9.05 15.90 7.42
N THR A 29 -9.80 14.92 6.94
CA THR A 29 -9.53 13.48 7.13
C THR A 29 -9.68 12.74 5.80
N MET A 30 -9.05 11.57 5.69
CA MET A 30 -9.22 10.71 4.51
C MET A 30 -10.66 10.16 4.43
N GLN A 31 -11.28 9.84 5.57
CA GLN A 31 -12.68 9.42 5.57
C GLN A 31 -13.62 10.51 5.05
N ALA A 32 -13.40 11.79 5.42
CA ALA A 32 -14.25 12.88 4.90
C ALA A 32 -14.11 13.08 3.38
N TRP A 33 -12.92 12.81 2.81
CA TRP A 33 -12.73 12.78 1.36
C TRP A 33 -13.49 11.62 0.72
N GLU A 34 -13.50 10.47 1.39
CA GLU A 34 -14.17 9.27 0.92
C GLU A 34 -15.70 9.41 0.99
N ASP A 35 -16.23 9.90 2.11
CA ASP A 35 -17.66 10.16 2.34
C ASP A 35 -18.24 11.17 1.33
N ALA A 36 -17.41 12.04 0.77
CA ALA A 36 -17.79 13.03 -0.23
C ALA A 36 -17.74 12.48 -1.67
N SER A 37 -17.27 11.25 -1.87
CA SER A 37 -17.25 10.61 -3.18
C SER A 37 -18.67 10.44 -3.73
N PRO A 38 -18.90 10.71 -5.03
CA PRO A 38 -20.13 10.30 -5.66
C PRO A 38 -20.31 8.78 -5.61
N ALA A 39 -21.57 8.33 -5.55
CA ALA A 39 -21.89 6.90 -5.53
C ALA A 39 -21.61 6.21 -6.88
N ASN A 40 -21.48 6.96 -7.97
CA ASN A 40 -21.22 6.40 -9.30
C ASN A 40 -20.28 7.30 -10.12
N LEU A 41 -18.99 6.96 -10.13
CA LEU A 41 -17.98 7.74 -10.84
C LEU A 41 -18.06 7.56 -12.36
N VAL A 42 -18.63 6.44 -12.82
CA VAL A 42 -18.86 6.16 -14.25
C VAL A 42 -19.93 7.08 -14.80
N LEU A 43 -21.09 7.17 -14.12
CA LEU A 43 -22.18 8.05 -14.51
C LEU A 43 -21.75 9.53 -14.45
N ASP A 44 -21.00 9.89 -13.42
CA ASP A 44 -20.52 11.26 -13.23
C ASP A 44 -19.30 11.56 -14.12
N ASN A 45 -18.72 10.55 -14.78
CA ASN A 45 -17.56 10.65 -15.66
C ASN A 45 -16.37 11.36 -14.98
N VAL A 46 -16.02 10.89 -13.77
CA VAL A 46 -14.95 11.46 -12.93
C VAL A 46 -13.98 10.41 -12.42
N LEU A 47 -12.74 10.83 -12.17
CA LEU A 47 -11.80 10.12 -11.32
C LEU A 47 -11.75 10.83 -9.96
N TRP A 48 -12.10 10.12 -8.89
CA TRP A 48 -12.17 10.71 -7.55
C TRP A 48 -10.79 10.65 -6.89
N LYS A 49 -10.06 11.77 -6.91
CA LYS A 49 -8.68 11.83 -6.43
C LYS A 49 -8.54 12.54 -5.08
N GLY A 50 -7.96 11.84 -4.12
CA GLY A 50 -7.52 12.38 -2.83
C GLY A 50 -6.03 12.69 -2.87
N VAL A 51 -5.63 13.90 -2.46
CA VAL A 51 -4.22 14.29 -2.33
C VAL A 51 -3.93 14.71 -0.90
N CYS A 52 -3.11 13.90 -0.22
CA CYS A 52 -2.64 14.18 1.13
C CYS A 52 -1.39 15.07 1.11
N TYR A 53 -1.28 15.96 2.10
CA TYR A 53 -0.12 16.83 2.29
C TYR A 53 0.50 16.59 3.67
N LYS A 54 1.82 16.80 3.78
CA LYS A 54 2.59 16.59 5.02
C LYS A 54 2.50 17.80 5.96
N ASP A 55 1.31 18.02 6.53
CA ASP A 55 1.07 19.03 7.56
C ASP A 55 0.59 18.44 8.90
N GLY A 56 0.61 17.10 9.00
CA GLY A 56 0.22 16.36 10.19
C GLY A 56 0.15 14.87 9.91
N THR A 57 0.02 14.10 10.99
CA THR A 57 -0.25 12.66 10.92
C THR A 57 -1.74 12.45 10.74
N PHE A 58 -2.11 11.63 9.75
CA PHE A 58 -3.48 11.15 9.62
C PHE A 58 -3.73 10.01 10.60
N SER A 59 -4.86 10.04 11.27
CA SER A 59 -5.36 8.97 12.13
C SER A 59 -6.79 8.62 11.74
N GLY A 60 -7.37 7.60 12.37
CA GLY A 60 -8.70 7.11 12.02
C GLY A 60 -8.70 6.19 10.79
N GLN A 61 -9.82 5.50 10.57
CA GLN A 61 -9.98 4.57 9.46
C GLN A 61 -10.32 5.34 8.18
N CYS A 62 -9.90 4.84 7.02
CA CYS A 62 -10.44 5.23 5.73
C CYS A 62 -11.06 4.00 5.06
N ARG A 63 -12.38 3.91 5.05
CA ARG A 63 -13.11 2.85 4.36
C ARG A 63 -13.43 3.35 2.96
N ILE A 64 -12.74 2.85 1.96
CA ILE A 64 -12.97 3.18 0.55
C ILE A 64 -14.01 2.20 0.02
N LEU A 65 -15.29 2.63 0.00
CA LEU A 65 -16.41 1.74 -0.29
C LEU A 65 -17.59 2.42 -1.01
N GLY A 66 -18.53 1.61 -1.49
CA GLY A 66 -19.86 2.08 -1.90
C GLY A 66 -19.90 2.84 -3.22
N THR A 67 -18.94 2.65 -4.12
CA THR A 67 -18.87 3.42 -5.38
C THR A 67 -18.82 2.57 -6.64
N TRP A 68 -19.66 2.88 -7.63
CA TRP A 68 -19.55 2.29 -8.98
C TRP A 68 -18.35 2.87 -9.71
N THR A 69 -17.48 1.98 -10.19
CA THR A 69 -16.19 2.31 -10.81
C THR A 69 -15.97 1.53 -12.10
N ASP A 70 -15.02 1.98 -12.92
CA ASP A 70 -14.41 1.23 -14.02
C ASP A 70 -12.90 1.57 -14.12
N SER A 71 -12.22 1.05 -15.15
CA SER A 71 -10.77 1.29 -15.35
C SER A 71 -10.39 2.75 -15.63
N LEU A 72 -11.36 3.61 -15.96
CA LEU A 72 -11.17 5.04 -16.24
C LEU A 72 -11.74 5.94 -15.11
N HIS A 73 -12.68 5.42 -14.31
CA HIS A 73 -13.42 6.13 -13.29
C HIS A 73 -13.31 5.40 -11.94
N TYR A 74 -12.30 5.74 -11.15
CA TYR A 74 -12.00 5.05 -9.89
C TYR A 74 -11.48 6.03 -8.83
N LYS A 75 -11.34 5.53 -7.60
CA LYS A 75 -10.79 6.29 -6.47
C LYS A 75 -9.27 6.21 -6.45
N TRP A 76 -8.60 7.35 -6.34
CA TRP A 76 -7.13 7.44 -6.29
C TRP A 76 -6.69 8.26 -5.09
N LEU A 77 -6.17 7.60 -4.06
CA LEU A 77 -5.57 8.24 -2.89
C LEU A 77 -4.05 8.32 -3.06
N THR A 78 -3.51 9.53 -3.00
CA THR A 78 -2.07 9.78 -3.20
C THR A 78 -1.56 10.91 -2.32
N VAL A 79 -0.26 11.17 -2.41
CA VAL A 79 0.44 12.24 -1.70
C VAL A 79 0.98 13.26 -2.69
N ALA A 80 0.88 14.55 -2.32
CA ALA A 80 1.42 15.66 -3.10
C ALA A 80 2.92 15.45 -3.38
N PRO A 81 3.45 15.75 -4.58
CA PRO A 81 4.83 15.40 -4.96
C PRO A 81 5.93 15.81 -3.97
N GLY A 82 5.83 17.00 -3.37
CA GLY A 82 6.79 17.49 -2.36
C GLY A 82 6.59 16.93 -0.95
N SER A 83 5.58 16.08 -0.73
CA SER A 83 5.23 15.46 0.56
C SER A 83 5.38 13.93 0.55
N ARG A 84 5.85 13.35 -0.56
CA ARG A 84 6.04 11.90 -0.70
C ARG A 84 7.22 11.41 0.15
N HIS A 85 7.14 10.19 0.65
CA HIS A 85 8.28 9.59 1.34
C HIS A 85 9.41 9.28 0.36
N THR A 86 10.63 9.24 0.90
CA THR A 86 11.84 8.84 0.19
C THR A 86 12.17 7.36 0.37
N GLY A 87 11.23 6.57 0.90
CA GLY A 87 11.45 5.16 1.27
C GLY A 87 12.00 4.99 2.70
N ARG A 88 12.05 6.09 3.47
CA ARG A 88 12.50 6.14 4.86
C ARG A 88 11.41 6.74 5.74
N LYS A 89 11.27 6.23 6.96
CA LYS A 89 10.28 6.73 7.95
C LYS A 89 10.41 8.23 8.21
N GLY A 90 9.28 8.90 8.38
CA GLY A 90 9.18 10.32 8.73
C GLY A 90 9.49 11.30 7.59
N THR A 91 9.68 10.80 6.37
CA THR A 91 10.04 11.65 5.22
C THR A 91 8.82 12.13 4.44
N GLY A 92 7.72 11.36 4.43
CA GLY A 92 6.48 11.66 3.74
C GLY A 92 5.27 11.91 4.64
N VAL A 93 4.08 11.74 4.07
CA VAL A 93 2.79 11.77 4.78
C VAL A 93 2.63 10.49 5.58
N VAL A 94 2.42 10.64 6.89
CA VAL A 94 2.23 9.51 7.80
C VAL A 94 0.76 9.29 8.09
N VAL A 95 0.39 8.02 8.04
CA VAL A 95 -0.85 7.51 8.56
C VAL A 95 -0.55 6.59 9.73
N ASP A 96 -1.00 6.99 10.92
CA ASP A 96 -0.78 6.25 12.16
C ASP A 96 -2.10 5.73 12.72
N ARG A 97 -2.14 4.43 13.00
CA ARG A 97 -3.30 3.75 13.58
C ARG A 97 -3.26 3.63 15.09
N GLY A 98 -2.12 3.92 15.72
CA GLY A 98 -1.99 3.87 17.16
C GLY A 98 -2.12 2.47 17.78
N GLY A 99 -2.10 1.40 16.99
CA GLY A 99 -2.05 0.01 17.46
C GLY A 99 -3.37 -0.76 17.45
N ALA A 100 -3.51 -1.67 18.42
CA ALA A 100 -4.18 -2.98 18.38
C ALA A 100 -5.68 -3.11 17.96
N ASN A 101 -6.36 -2.06 17.49
CA ASN A 101 -7.82 -2.08 17.32
C ASN A 101 -8.34 -1.56 15.97
N ALA A 102 -7.54 -1.44 14.91
CA ALA A 102 -8.09 -0.95 13.65
C ALA A 102 -7.33 -1.28 12.35
N ASP A 103 -8.03 -1.87 11.37
CA ASP A 103 -7.65 -1.85 9.96
C ASP A 103 -7.56 -0.39 9.48
N PHE A 104 -6.50 0.02 8.78
CA PHE A 104 -6.38 1.40 8.29
C PHE A 104 -7.24 1.67 7.07
N SER A 105 -7.01 0.92 5.99
CA SER A 105 -7.79 1.06 4.77
C SER A 105 -8.55 -0.21 4.47
N PHE A 106 -9.87 -0.07 4.37
CA PHE A 106 -10.76 -1.12 3.88
C PHE A 106 -11.14 -0.74 2.46
N ILE A 107 -10.64 -1.47 1.46
CA ILE A 107 -10.91 -1.20 0.05
C ILE A 107 -11.94 -2.21 -0.46
N GLY A 108 -13.15 -1.74 -0.72
CA GLY A 108 -14.30 -2.49 -1.20
C GLY A 108 -15.13 -3.19 -0.12
N GLU A 109 -16.42 -3.44 -0.39
CA GLU A 109 -17.41 -4.08 0.51
C GLU A 109 -17.80 -5.50 0.06
N TRP A 110 -18.48 -6.25 0.92
CA TRP A 110 -18.98 -7.61 0.59
C TRP A 110 -20.08 -7.58 -0.49
N SER A 111 -20.88 -6.52 -0.49
CA SER A 111 -21.99 -6.30 -1.41
C SER A 111 -21.73 -5.12 -2.32
N GLN A 112 -22.22 -5.20 -3.55
CA GLN A 112 -22.15 -4.11 -4.52
C GLN A 112 -22.74 -2.79 -3.98
N PRO A 113 -22.25 -1.65 -4.46
CA PRO A 113 -21.18 -1.49 -5.48
C PRO A 113 -19.75 -1.75 -4.97
N TYR A 114 -18.85 -2.16 -5.87
CA TYR A 114 -17.44 -2.46 -5.57
C TYR A 114 -16.51 -1.33 -6.04
N ASP A 115 -15.60 -0.92 -5.17
CA ASP A 115 -14.54 0.08 -5.42
C ASP A 115 -13.32 -0.52 -6.13
N ASN A 116 -13.60 -1.31 -7.17
CA ASN A 116 -12.62 -1.87 -8.07
C ASN A 116 -11.70 -0.76 -8.64
N TRP A 117 -10.52 -1.14 -9.14
CA TRP A 117 -9.55 -0.21 -9.74
C TRP A 117 -8.99 0.87 -8.79
N THR A 118 -9.33 0.86 -7.50
CA THR A 118 -8.79 1.81 -6.51
C THR A 118 -7.27 1.79 -6.48
N VAL A 119 -6.66 2.99 -6.41
CA VAL A 119 -5.21 3.19 -6.29
C VAL A 119 -4.85 3.86 -4.97
N VAL A 120 -3.89 3.29 -4.24
CA VAL A 120 -3.28 3.88 -3.03
C VAL A 120 -1.76 3.95 -3.18
N GLU A 121 -1.18 5.14 -3.07
CA GLU A 121 0.27 5.32 -3.23
C GLU A 121 0.92 6.48 -2.45
N TRP A 122 2.23 6.33 -2.21
CA TRP A 122 3.14 7.30 -1.57
C TRP A 122 2.91 7.58 -0.08
N LEU A 123 2.09 6.78 0.59
CA LEU A 123 1.82 6.92 2.02
C LEU A 123 2.84 6.16 2.86
N GLU A 124 3.20 6.73 4.01
CA GLU A 124 3.77 5.97 5.12
C GLU A 124 2.61 5.47 5.99
N ILE A 125 2.48 4.16 6.17
CA ILE A 125 1.35 3.54 6.86
C ILE A 125 1.88 2.69 8.01
N LYS A 126 1.43 2.99 9.22
CA LYS A 126 1.93 2.34 10.43
C LYS A 126 0.89 1.97 11.47
N ASP A 127 1.27 0.96 12.24
CA ASP A 127 0.64 0.49 13.46
C ASP A 127 -0.83 0.02 13.29
N GLY A 128 -1.24 -0.32 12.06
CA GLY A 128 -2.54 -0.93 11.78
C GLY A 128 -2.46 -2.43 11.96
N TYR A 129 -2.75 -2.89 13.17
CA TYR A 129 -2.87 -4.30 13.48
C TYR A 129 -4.08 -4.49 14.40
N GLY A 130 -4.97 -5.42 14.05
CA GLY A 130 -6.13 -5.78 14.87
C GLY A 130 -5.79 -6.85 15.92
N VAL A 131 -6.70 -7.04 16.87
CA VAL A 131 -6.74 -8.20 17.77
C VAL A 131 -7.15 -9.43 16.96
N SER A 132 -6.16 -10.24 16.55
CA SER A 132 -6.29 -11.62 16.01
C SER A 132 -7.49 -11.89 15.09
N GLY A 133 -7.26 -12.01 13.77
CA GLY A 133 -8.26 -12.45 12.81
C GLY A 133 -8.00 -11.98 11.38
N ASP A 134 -8.96 -12.24 10.50
CA ASP A 134 -8.92 -12.04 9.03
C ASP A 134 -8.99 -10.56 8.57
N CYS A 135 -8.69 -9.62 9.47
CA CYS A 135 -8.85 -8.17 9.26
C CYS A 135 -7.88 -7.40 10.18
N CYS A 136 -6.59 -7.74 10.10
CA CYS A 136 -5.54 -7.13 10.92
C CYS A 136 -4.43 -6.52 10.06
N ALA A 137 -4.79 -5.71 9.06
CA ALA A 137 -3.86 -5.19 8.08
C ALA A 137 -3.85 -3.65 8.00
N ASN A 138 -2.68 -3.10 7.68
CA ASN A 138 -2.55 -1.70 7.27
C ASN A 138 -3.36 -1.43 5.99
N ILE A 139 -3.40 -2.34 5.03
CA ILE A 139 -4.37 -2.26 3.92
C ILE A 139 -5.06 -3.60 3.75
N HIS A 140 -6.38 -3.58 3.80
CA HIS A 140 -7.23 -4.74 3.59
C HIS A 140 -8.07 -4.54 2.31
N ILE A 141 -7.94 -5.46 1.36
CA ILE A 141 -8.59 -5.40 0.05
C ILE A 141 -9.59 -6.53 -0.08
N ARG A 142 -10.84 -6.16 -0.39
CA ARG A 142 -11.99 -7.04 -0.62
C ARG A 142 -12.62 -6.84 -2.00
N THR A 143 -11.80 -6.42 -2.96
CA THR A 143 -12.25 -6.03 -4.29
C THR A 143 -11.15 -6.25 -5.33
N THR A 144 -11.46 -6.06 -6.60
CA THR A 144 -10.62 -6.49 -7.72
C THR A 144 -9.96 -5.34 -8.45
N ASP A 145 -8.85 -5.64 -9.12
CA ASP A 145 -8.11 -4.73 -10.00
C ASP A 145 -7.52 -3.49 -9.29
N CYS A 146 -7.38 -3.51 -7.97
CA CYS A 146 -6.76 -2.43 -7.22
C CYS A 146 -5.24 -2.39 -7.40
N THR A 147 -4.66 -1.22 -7.17
CA THR A 147 -3.22 -1.01 -7.18
C THR A 147 -2.73 -0.38 -5.87
N ILE A 148 -1.84 -1.09 -5.19
CA ILE A 148 -1.12 -0.61 -4.01
C ILE A 148 0.35 -0.46 -4.38
N ARG A 149 0.84 0.79 -4.45
CA ARG A 149 2.20 1.01 -4.92
C ARG A 149 2.95 2.14 -4.23
N ASN A 150 4.27 2.07 -4.24
CA ASN A 150 5.13 3.13 -3.72
C ASN A 150 4.77 3.53 -2.28
N ASN A 151 4.30 2.61 -1.44
CA ASN A 151 3.97 2.89 -0.04
C ASN A 151 5.07 2.35 0.88
N LEU A 152 5.18 2.95 2.07
CA LEU A 152 6.08 2.53 3.14
C LEU A 152 5.25 2.00 4.31
N PHE A 153 5.34 0.71 4.57
CA PHE A 153 4.61 0.00 5.61
C PHE A 153 5.53 -0.37 6.76
N TYR A 154 5.17 0.04 7.99
CA TYR A 154 5.94 -0.38 9.15
C TYR A 154 5.18 -0.30 10.45
N ASN A 155 5.50 -1.16 11.42
CA ASN A 155 4.94 -1.05 12.76
C ASN A 155 6.05 -0.78 13.78
N THR A 156 5.67 -0.20 14.92
CA THR A 156 6.53 0.04 16.07
C THR A 156 6.85 -1.28 16.76
N VAL A 157 5.87 -2.19 16.79
CA VAL A 157 5.99 -3.57 17.26
C VAL A 157 5.72 -4.51 16.09
N ALA A 158 6.44 -5.63 15.99
CA ALA A 158 6.29 -6.60 14.90
C ALA A 158 4.97 -7.40 14.99
N THR A 159 3.85 -6.71 14.79
CA THR A 159 2.47 -7.22 14.88
C THR A 159 1.72 -6.95 13.58
N GLY A 160 0.61 -7.66 13.36
CA GLY A 160 -0.30 -7.49 12.22
C GLY A 160 0.31 -7.62 10.83
N MET A 161 -0.46 -7.20 9.83
CA MET A 161 -0.16 -7.38 8.42
C MET A 161 0.09 -6.03 7.73
N GLY A 162 1.00 -6.00 6.75
CA GLY A 162 1.15 -4.84 5.86
C GLY A 162 -0.03 -4.75 4.89
N THR A 163 -0.24 -5.80 4.10
CA THR A 163 -1.40 -5.92 3.21
C THR A 163 -2.09 -7.26 3.38
N HIS A 164 -3.42 -7.26 3.25
CA HIS A 164 -4.25 -8.45 3.25
C HIS A 164 -5.27 -8.40 2.09
N THR A 165 -5.25 -9.39 1.20
CA THR A 165 -6.37 -9.70 0.28
C THR A 165 -7.26 -10.78 0.87
N ALA A 166 -8.56 -10.49 1.07
CA ALA A 166 -9.43 -11.39 1.83
C ALA A 166 -9.84 -12.68 1.10
N VAL A 167 -9.99 -13.75 1.88
CA VAL A 167 -10.53 -15.05 1.46
C VAL A 167 -12.00 -14.93 1.08
N GLY A 168 -12.35 -15.48 -0.10
CA GLY A 168 -13.75 -15.59 -0.57
C GLY A 168 -14.37 -14.32 -1.18
N ASN A 169 -13.63 -13.21 -1.29
CA ASN A 169 -14.22 -11.88 -1.49
C ASN A 169 -13.93 -11.21 -2.83
N ASN A 170 -13.71 -11.98 -3.91
CA ASN A 170 -13.42 -11.42 -5.24
C ASN A 170 -12.20 -10.46 -5.25
N SER A 171 -11.23 -10.61 -4.33
CA SER A 171 -9.98 -9.85 -4.32
C SER A 171 -9.02 -10.36 -5.40
N LEU A 172 -9.38 -10.13 -6.66
CA LEU A 172 -8.71 -10.70 -7.82
C LEU A 172 -7.87 -9.66 -8.56
N ARG A 173 -6.80 -10.10 -9.23
CA ARG A 173 -6.01 -9.28 -10.17
C ARG A 173 -5.46 -7.98 -9.56
N ASN A 174 -5.33 -7.93 -8.24
CA ASN A 174 -4.76 -6.79 -7.55
C ASN A 174 -3.26 -6.73 -7.79
N SER A 175 -2.71 -5.52 -7.87
CA SER A 175 -1.30 -5.27 -8.12
C SER A 175 -0.65 -4.56 -6.94
N PHE A 176 0.39 -5.17 -6.40
CA PHE A 176 1.16 -4.68 -5.27
C PHE A 176 2.61 -4.51 -5.70
N TYR A 177 3.08 -3.28 -5.86
CA TYR A 177 4.45 -3.10 -6.34
C TYR A 177 5.18 -1.86 -5.84
N ASN A 178 6.51 -1.96 -5.81
CA ASN A 178 7.40 -0.91 -5.31
C ASN A 178 7.05 -0.47 -3.88
N ASN A 179 6.47 -1.36 -3.07
CA ASN A 179 6.21 -1.07 -1.66
C ASN A 179 7.38 -1.55 -0.81
N ILE A 180 7.57 -0.90 0.32
CA ILE A 180 8.57 -1.26 1.32
C ILE A 180 7.83 -1.67 2.59
N PHE A 181 8.16 -2.84 3.14
CA PHE A 181 7.57 -3.36 4.37
C PHE A 181 8.66 -3.70 5.38
N TYR A 182 8.50 -3.30 6.63
CA TYR A 182 9.36 -3.81 7.69
C TYR A 182 8.71 -3.84 9.07
N ASN A 183 9.24 -4.72 9.94
CA ASN A 183 8.84 -4.83 11.35
C ASN A 183 7.35 -5.14 11.55
N MET A 184 6.89 -6.24 10.95
CA MET A 184 5.49 -6.69 10.98
C MET A 184 5.41 -8.18 11.34
N ALA A 185 4.25 -8.65 11.78
CA ALA A 185 4.06 -10.10 11.92
C ALA A 185 4.04 -10.76 10.53
N THR A 186 3.29 -10.19 9.57
CA THR A 186 3.30 -10.61 8.17
C THR A 186 3.40 -9.38 7.27
N ALA A 187 4.29 -9.34 6.27
CA ALA A 187 4.33 -8.17 5.37
C ALA A 187 3.16 -8.21 4.37
N ILE A 188 3.04 -9.33 3.64
CA ILE A 188 2.02 -9.54 2.62
C ILE A 188 1.30 -10.85 2.92
N TYR A 189 -0.01 -10.79 3.08
CA TYR A 189 -0.89 -11.95 3.16
C TYR A 189 -1.81 -11.96 1.94
N ASP A 190 -1.58 -12.90 1.02
CA ASP A 190 -2.49 -13.16 -0.09
C ASP A 190 -3.50 -14.24 0.31
N GLY A 191 -4.63 -13.81 0.85
CA GLY A 191 -5.74 -14.69 1.19
C GLY A 191 -6.77 -14.80 0.07
N SER A 192 -6.50 -14.35 -1.17
CA SER A 192 -7.53 -14.32 -2.21
C SER A 192 -8.14 -15.71 -2.53
N ALA A 193 -9.31 -15.71 -3.18
CA ALA A 193 -9.95 -16.97 -3.58
C ALA A 193 -9.06 -17.79 -4.53
N SER A 194 -9.09 -19.11 -4.39
CA SER A 194 -8.30 -20.04 -5.20
C SER A 194 -8.53 -19.84 -6.70
N GLY A 195 -7.46 -19.93 -7.50
CA GLY A 195 -7.49 -19.82 -8.96
C GLY A 195 -7.25 -18.41 -9.48
N THR A 196 -6.84 -17.47 -8.62
CA THR A 196 -6.67 -16.07 -9.00
C THR A 196 -5.26 -15.57 -8.74
N SER A 197 -4.74 -14.71 -9.61
CA SER A 197 -3.34 -14.29 -9.56
C SER A 197 -3.24 -12.80 -9.25
N ASN A 198 -3.22 -12.48 -7.95
CA ASN A 198 -2.69 -11.19 -7.52
C ASN A 198 -1.21 -11.11 -7.87
N LYS A 199 -0.75 -9.89 -8.12
CA LYS A 199 0.57 -9.58 -8.66
C LYS A 199 1.39 -8.83 -7.63
N TYR A 200 2.53 -9.36 -7.25
CA TYR A 200 3.43 -8.80 -6.26
C TYR A 200 4.81 -8.60 -6.88
N TYR A 201 5.14 -7.35 -7.21
CA TYR A 201 6.36 -7.01 -7.94
C TYR A 201 7.23 -6.01 -7.21
N ASN A 202 8.55 -6.23 -7.23
CA ASN A 202 9.50 -5.19 -6.81
C ASN A 202 9.24 -4.66 -5.38
N ASN A 203 8.68 -5.49 -4.50
CA ASN A 203 8.49 -5.13 -3.10
C ASN A 203 9.75 -5.46 -2.30
N THR A 204 10.09 -4.60 -1.34
CA THR A 204 11.21 -4.82 -0.41
C THR A 204 10.65 -5.11 0.97
N ILE A 205 10.93 -6.27 1.52
CA ILE A 205 10.41 -6.76 2.79
C ILE A 205 11.59 -7.11 3.71
N TYR A 206 11.60 -6.53 4.91
CA TYR A 206 12.68 -6.74 5.87
C TYR A 206 12.19 -6.89 7.31
N ASN A 207 12.74 -7.86 8.04
CA ASN A 207 12.47 -8.03 9.48
C ASN A 207 10.96 -8.19 9.78
N CYS A 208 10.29 -9.05 9.02
CA CYS A 208 8.91 -9.48 9.28
C CYS A 208 8.91 -10.94 9.74
N GLY A 209 7.98 -11.32 10.62
CA GLY A 209 7.84 -12.73 11.04
C GLY A 209 7.63 -13.65 9.84
N THR A 210 6.62 -13.32 9.03
CA THR A 210 6.40 -13.83 7.69
C THR A 210 6.61 -12.71 6.66
N GLY A 211 7.42 -12.97 5.64
CA GLY A 211 7.57 -12.02 4.53
C GLY A 211 6.34 -12.01 3.64
N ILE A 212 6.22 -13.03 2.80
CA ILE A 212 5.08 -13.22 1.90
C ILE A 212 4.40 -14.54 2.24
N ASP A 213 3.09 -14.48 2.47
CA ASP A 213 2.21 -15.64 2.68
C ASP A 213 1.21 -15.76 1.54
N ASN A 214 1.32 -16.83 0.74
CA ASN A 214 0.43 -17.14 -0.38
C ASN A 214 -0.69 -18.10 0.06
N ALA A 215 -1.51 -17.68 1.03
CA ALA A 215 -2.60 -18.51 1.56
C ALA A 215 -3.66 -18.88 0.50
N SER A 216 -3.81 -18.07 -0.56
CA SER A 216 -4.67 -18.34 -1.72
C SER A 216 -4.24 -19.57 -2.51
N GLY A 217 -2.96 -19.93 -2.44
CA GLY A 217 -2.34 -20.95 -3.28
C GLY A 217 -2.17 -20.51 -4.75
N TYR A 218 -2.31 -19.22 -5.06
CA TYR A 218 -2.15 -18.68 -6.42
C TYR A 218 -1.68 -17.22 -6.35
N GLY A 219 -0.62 -16.90 -7.09
CA GLY A 219 -0.09 -15.53 -7.14
C GLY A 219 1.14 -15.45 -8.06
N ILE A 220 1.47 -14.23 -8.48
CA ILE A 220 2.68 -13.95 -9.25
C ILE A 220 3.61 -13.09 -8.40
N TYR A 221 4.76 -13.63 -8.01
CA TYR A 221 5.73 -12.98 -7.14
C TYR A 221 7.06 -12.84 -7.90
N LYS A 222 7.36 -11.64 -8.38
CA LYS A 222 8.56 -11.38 -9.21
C LYS A 222 9.37 -10.21 -8.66
N ASN A 223 10.70 -10.30 -8.71
CA ASN A 223 11.59 -9.22 -8.31
C ASN A 223 11.42 -8.72 -6.86
N ASN A 224 10.85 -9.52 -5.95
CA ASN A 224 10.69 -9.10 -4.55
C ASN A 224 11.96 -9.44 -3.77
N ILE A 225 12.31 -8.61 -2.80
CA ILE A 225 13.41 -8.85 -1.86
C ILE A 225 12.79 -9.15 -0.49
N VAL A 226 13.07 -10.32 0.08
CA VAL A 226 12.51 -10.74 1.38
C VAL A 226 13.60 -11.25 2.31
N LEU A 227 13.99 -10.43 3.29
CA LEU A 227 15.17 -10.63 4.14
C LEU A 227 14.88 -10.41 5.64
N GLY A 228 15.76 -10.90 6.51
CA GLY A 228 15.78 -10.57 7.94
C GLY A 228 14.61 -11.09 8.79
N GLY A 229 13.72 -11.92 8.22
CA GLY A 229 12.58 -12.54 8.90
C GLY A 229 12.80 -14.01 9.29
N THR A 230 11.85 -14.61 10.02
CA THR A 230 11.87 -16.04 10.38
C THR A 230 11.38 -16.93 9.25
N THR A 231 10.26 -16.57 8.64
CA THR A 231 9.69 -17.24 7.47
C THR A 231 9.64 -16.22 6.35
N ARG A 232 10.46 -16.37 5.31
CA ARG A 232 10.48 -15.37 4.23
C ARG A 232 9.34 -15.62 3.26
N TRP A 233 9.07 -16.90 2.99
CA TRP A 233 8.06 -17.31 2.03
C TRP A 233 7.22 -18.44 2.60
N ALA A 234 5.90 -18.28 2.60
CA ALA A 234 4.95 -19.26 3.12
C ALA A 234 3.90 -19.63 2.07
N ASN A 235 3.40 -20.87 2.14
CA ASN A 235 2.27 -21.38 1.36
C ASN A 235 2.39 -21.19 -0.17
N LEU A 236 3.60 -21.34 -0.72
CA LEU A 236 3.88 -21.09 -2.14
C LEU A 236 3.34 -22.16 -3.12
N THR A 237 2.40 -23.02 -2.70
CA THR A 237 1.77 -24.00 -3.59
C THR A 237 1.13 -23.25 -4.77
N ASN A 238 1.48 -23.62 -6.00
CA ASN A 238 1.12 -22.96 -7.28
C ASN A 238 1.45 -21.46 -7.43
N ALA A 239 2.27 -20.88 -6.55
CA ALA A 239 2.83 -19.56 -6.79
C ALA A 239 3.77 -19.61 -8.00
N THR A 240 3.73 -18.57 -8.82
CA THR A 240 4.61 -18.39 -9.99
C THR A 240 5.44 -17.13 -9.84
N GLY A 241 6.44 -16.95 -10.71
CA GLY A 241 7.26 -15.74 -10.74
C GLY A 241 8.74 -16.04 -10.92
N GLY A 242 9.59 -15.35 -10.16
CA GLY A 242 11.04 -15.55 -10.17
C GLY A 242 11.84 -14.25 -10.02
N ASN A 243 13.16 -14.37 -10.06
CA ASN A 243 14.11 -13.29 -9.84
C ASN A 243 13.89 -12.56 -8.51
N ASN A 244 13.38 -13.27 -7.51
CA ASN A 244 13.23 -12.78 -6.15
C ASN A 244 14.55 -12.94 -5.39
N ALA A 245 14.68 -12.26 -4.25
CA ALA A 245 15.84 -12.39 -3.38
C ALA A 245 15.43 -12.83 -1.97
N GLY A 246 16.25 -13.69 -1.36
CA GLY A 246 16.07 -14.18 0.00
C GLY A 246 17.37 -14.67 0.64
N SER A 247 17.28 -15.14 1.88
CA SER A 247 18.41 -15.64 2.68
C SER A 247 18.10 -16.94 3.42
N GLY A 248 18.70 -18.08 3.05
CA GLY A 248 18.53 -19.34 3.79
C GLY A 248 17.63 -20.36 3.08
N ALA A 249 16.98 -21.25 3.84
CA ALA A 249 16.32 -22.46 3.29
C ALA A 249 15.02 -22.22 2.51
N ASP A 250 14.18 -21.25 2.92
CA ASP A 250 12.96 -20.91 2.17
C ASP A 250 13.30 -20.43 0.76
N THR A 251 12.72 -21.11 -0.23
CA THR A 251 12.93 -20.85 -1.65
C THR A 251 11.74 -20.04 -2.18
N PRO A 252 11.94 -18.87 -2.82
CA PRO A 252 10.89 -18.13 -3.51
C PRO A 252 10.25 -18.96 -4.63
N PRO A 253 9.07 -18.56 -5.14
CA PRO A 253 8.50 -19.21 -6.29
C PRO A 253 9.22 -18.81 -7.59
N GLY A 254 9.36 -19.77 -8.50
CA GLY A 254 9.91 -19.55 -9.84
C GLY A 254 11.39 -19.89 -9.96
N SER A 255 12.11 -19.15 -10.80
CA SER A 255 13.53 -19.35 -11.12
C SER A 255 14.28 -18.02 -11.22
N GLY A 256 15.62 -18.07 -11.20
CA GLY A 256 16.46 -16.86 -11.28
C GLY A 256 16.65 -16.14 -9.95
N ASP A 257 16.26 -16.77 -8.83
CA ASP A 257 16.29 -16.15 -7.53
C ASP A 257 17.71 -16.01 -6.94
N VAL A 258 17.93 -14.94 -6.18
CA VAL A 258 19.17 -14.67 -5.45
C VAL A 258 19.01 -15.14 -3.99
N LEU A 259 19.51 -16.34 -3.68
CA LEU A 259 19.30 -16.98 -2.35
C LEU A 259 20.49 -16.87 -1.39
N THR A 260 21.62 -16.37 -1.87
CA THR A 260 22.82 -16.11 -1.06
C THR A 260 22.79 -14.73 -0.42
N THR A 261 21.66 -14.03 -0.52
CA THR A 261 21.55 -12.63 -0.20
C THR A 261 21.45 -12.46 1.31
N ALA A 262 22.54 -12.18 2.02
CA ALA A 262 22.45 -11.83 3.44
C ALA A 262 21.81 -10.44 3.64
N THR A 263 21.48 -10.11 4.90
CA THR A 263 20.97 -8.79 5.35
C THR A 263 21.86 -7.60 4.94
N VAL A 264 23.08 -7.86 4.47
CA VAL A 264 24.07 -6.88 3.98
C VAL A 264 23.68 -6.19 2.67
N SER A 265 22.46 -6.33 2.16
CA SER A 265 22.05 -5.74 0.87
C SER A 265 21.63 -4.28 0.94
N PHE A 266 21.35 -3.77 2.14
CA PHE A 266 20.78 -2.44 2.32
C PHE A 266 21.79 -1.40 2.77
N VAL A 267 21.47 -0.12 2.54
CA VAL A 267 22.26 1.04 3.00
C VAL A 267 22.32 1.07 4.53
N ASP A 268 21.18 0.91 5.21
CA ASP A 268 21.12 0.80 6.68
C ASP A 268 20.02 -0.19 7.08
N SER A 269 20.41 -1.30 7.71
CA SER A 269 19.50 -2.33 8.20
C SER A 269 19.29 -2.30 9.71
N THR A 270 19.75 -1.25 10.40
CA THR A 270 19.62 -1.09 11.84
C THR A 270 18.18 -0.65 12.21
N PRO A 271 17.58 -1.22 13.28
CA PRO A 271 16.20 -0.87 13.68
C PRO A 271 15.96 0.63 13.92
N ALA A 272 17.00 1.36 14.29
CA ALA A 272 16.91 2.81 14.50
C ALA A 272 16.71 3.58 13.19
N ASN A 273 17.28 3.13 12.08
CA ASN A 273 17.50 3.95 10.88
C ASN A 273 17.25 3.23 9.55
N TRP A 274 16.36 2.22 9.51
CA TRP A 274 16.09 1.46 8.29
C TRP A 274 16.02 2.33 7.01
N ASP A 275 16.98 2.04 6.14
CA ASP A 275 17.14 2.57 4.80
C ASP A 275 17.38 1.37 3.89
N LEU A 276 16.27 0.85 3.36
CA LEU A 276 16.22 -0.41 2.62
C LEU A 276 16.51 -0.22 1.12
N HIS A 277 17.12 0.90 0.74
CA HIS A 277 17.73 1.01 -0.59
C HIS A 277 18.90 0.03 -0.70
N LEU A 278 19.08 -0.53 -1.90
CA LEU A 278 20.22 -1.37 -2.17
C LEU A 278 21.52 -0.56 -2.12
N LYS A 279 22.50 -1.05 -1.37
CA LYS A 279 23.84 -0.46 -1.38
C LYS A 279 24.60 -0.86 -2.65
N SER A 280 25.65 -0.11 -2.97
CA SER A 280 26.54 -0.46 -4.08
C SER A 280 27.10 -1.88 -3.92
N GLY A 281 27.06 -2.67 -5.00
CA GLY A 281 27.52 -4.06 -5.03
C GLY A 281 26.59 -5.06 -4.33
N ALA A 282 25.38 -4.66 -3.91
CA ALA A 282 24.39 -5.61 -3.43
C ALA A 282 24.05 -6.65 -4.51
N ALA A 283 23.93 -7.92 -4.14
CA ALA A 283 23.66 -9.01 -5.09
C ALA A 283 22.32 -8.86 -5.82
N CYS A 284 21.35 -8.18 -5.21
CA CYS A 284 20.06 -7.88 -5.83
C CYS A 284 20.12 -6.75 -6.88
N LEU A 285 21.23 -6.01 -6.96
CA LEU A 285 21.36 -4.90 -7.90
C LEU A 285 21.42 -5.44 -9.33
N ASN A 286 20.48 -5.03 -10.20
CA ASN A 286 20.33 -5.51 -11.57
C ASN A 286 20.06 -7.02 -11.72
N ALA A 287 19.63 -7.70 -10.65
CA ALA A 287 19.30 -9.13 -10.69
C ALA A 287 17.84 -9.41 -11.06
N GLY A 288 17.00 -8.37 -11.13
CA GLY A 288 15.60 -8.49 -11.50
C GLY A 288 15.40 -8.62 -13.02
N ASP A 289 14.20 -9.06 -13.40
CA ASP A 289 13.72 -9.11 -14.78
C ASP A 289 12.60 -8.06 -14.99
N SER A 290 12.02 -7.93 -16.18
CA SER A 290 10.91 -7.01 -16.41
C SER A 290 9.74 -7.32 -15.47
N ALA A 291 9.20 -6.29 -14.82
CA ALA A 291 7.86 -6.39 -14.25
C ALA A 291 6.90 -6.58 -15.43
N GLY A 292 6.17 -7.69 -15.45
CA GLY A 292 5.40 -8.15 -16.62
C GLY A 292 4.34 -7.16 -17.09
#